data_AF-A0AAE1U8T3-F1
#
_entry.id   AF-A0AAE1U8T3-F1
#
_cell.length_a   1.000
_cell.length_b   1.000
_cell.length_c   1.000
_cell.angle_alpha   90.00
_cell.angle_beta   90.00
_cell.angle_gamma   90.00
#
_symmetry.space_group_name_H-M   'P 1'
#
loop_
_entity.id
_entity.type
_entity.pdbx_description
1 polymer ?
#
loop_
_entity_poly.entity_id
_entity_poly.type
_entity_poly.pdbx_seq_one_letter_code
_entity_poly.pdbx_strand_id
1 'polypeptide(L)'
;MDMFAMRGGEQHALKDIVLGMPEVARKLYSDPQVMEIWHGRHQYDAIIINSAINEMAFPFLLDVSVPFITFSPTGTEPLQLSYLGNMVSPAALPSVILPYHDSLTLWERLVNTLTTLALRYVLRRRLMVPLTAALKETFPHLPDPYSLYPKQALNLLNRHHLLDGALPLLPNQVEVGCLTCRPAMPLPK
;
A
#
# COMPACT_ATOMS: atom_id res chain seq x y z
N MET A 1 -16.87 -12.86 0.92
CA MET A 1 -15.64 -13.64 1.16
C MET A 1 -15.36 -13.47 2.64
N ASP A 2 -15.42 -14.56 3.41
CA ASP A 2 -15.25 -14.48 4.87
C ASP A 2 -13.76 -14.27 5.20
N MET A 3 -13.42 -13.07 5.70
CA MET A 3 -12.04 -12.73 6.06
C MET A 3 -11.52 -13.54 7.25
N PHE A 4 -12.41 -14.05 8.12
CA PHE A 4 -11.99 -14.82 9.28
C PHE A 4 -11.57 -16.24 8.92
N ALA A 5 -12.05 -16.77 7.79
CA ALA A 5 -11.66 -18.08 7.27
C ALA A 5 -10.24 -18.09 6.64
N MET A 6 -9.68 -16.94 6.26
CA MET A 6 -8.32 -16.81 5.70
C MET A 6 -7.20 -16.95 6.73
N ARG A 7 -7.52 -17.16 8.01
CA ARG A 7 -6.54 -17.26 9.10
C ARG A 7 -5.72 -18.57 9.07
N GLY A 8 -6.08 -19.51 8.20
CA GLY A 8 -5.42 -20.81 8.02
C GLY A 8 -4.19 -20.75 7.09
N GLY A 9 -3.11 -20.09 7.53
CA GLY A 9 -1.80 -20.15 6.89
C GLY A 9 -1.47 -18.97 5.99
N GLU A 10 -0.46 -18.19 6.37
CA GLU A 10 -0.02 -16.92 5.75
C GLU A 10 0.23 -17.01 4.24
N GLN A 11 0.66 -18.17 3.73
CA GLN A 11 0.90 -18.38 2.29
C GLN A 11 -0.39 -18.56 1.46
N HIS A 12 -1.47 -19.09 2.06
CA HIS A 12 -2.77 -19.21 1.40
C HIS A 12 -3.49 -17.86 1.35
N ALA A 13 -3.41 -17.09 2.45
CA ALA A 13 -4.00 -15.77 2.54
C ALA A 13 -3.51 -14.80 1.45
N LEU A 14 -2.19 -14.72 1.20
CA LEU A 14 -1.68 -13.81 0.17
C LEU A 14 -2.11 -14.22 -1.25
N LYS A 15 -2.13 -15.53 -1.53
CA LYS A 15 -2.59 -16.06 -2.83
C LYS A 15 -4.07 -15.79 -3.05
N ASP A 16 -4.90 -16.00 -2.03
CA ASP A 16 -6.34 -15.79 -2.09
C ASP A 16 -6.68 -14.29 -2.16
N ILE A 17 -5.93 -13.42 -1.48
CA ILE A 17 -6.03 -11.97 -1.60
C ILE A 17 -5.71 -11.54 -3.03
N VAL A 18 -4.57 -11.99 -3.59
CA VAL A 18 -4.13 -11.60 -4.94
C VAL A 18 -5.11 -12.05 -6.02
N LEU A 19 -5.66 -13.27 -5.89
CA LEU A 19 -6.61 -13.82 -6.85
C LEU A 19 -8.03 -13.27 -6.67
N GLY A 20 -8.43 -12.93 -5.44
CA GLY A 20 -9.77 -12.43 -5.14
C GLY A 20 -9.98 -10.93 -5.36
N MET A 21 -8.90 -10.14 -5.38
CA MET A 21 -8.95 -8.68 -5.54
C MET A 21 -9.80 -8.17 -6.70
N PRO A 22 -9.73 -8.75 -7.93
CA PRO A 22 -10.60 -8.33 -9.03
C PRO A 22 -12.09 -8.53 -8.74
N GLU A 23 -12.47 -9.62 -8.08
CA GLU A 23 -13.87 -9.87 -7.69
C GLU A 23 -14.33 -8.92 -6.58
N VAL A 24 -13.46 -8.66 -5.60
CA VAL A 24 -13.75 -7.69 -4.53
C VAL A 24 -13.94 -6.30 -5.15
N ALA A 25 -13.12 -5.90 -6.11
CA ALA A 25 -13.27 -4.63 -6.81
C ALA A 25 -14.61 -4.55 -7.56
N ARG A 26 -15.00 -5.59 -8.30
CA ARG A 26 -16.32 -5.63 -8.97
C ARG A 26 -17.46 -5.49 -7.97
N LYS A 27 -17.40 -6.20 -6.85
CA LYS A 27 -18.43 -6.11 -5.80
C LYS A 27 -18.47 -4.74 -5.15
N LEU A 28 -17.31 -4.14 -4.88
CA LEU A 28 -17.21 -2.80 -4.30
C LEU A 28 -17.95 -1.78 -5.17
N TYR A 29 -17.70 -1.78 -6.49
CA TYR A 29 -18.33 -0.84 -7.41
C TYR A 29 -19.71 -1.28 -7.92
N SER A 30 -20.18 -2.47 -7.53
CA SER A 30 -21.58 -2.87 -7.70
C SER A 30 -22.47 -2.32 -6.59
N ASP A 31 -21.89 -1.88 -5.47
CA ASP A 31 -22.63 -1.32 -4.35
C ASP A 31 -23.07 0.14 -4.66
N PRO A 32 -24.39 0.44 -4.62
CA PRO A 32 -24.90 1.78 -4.86
C PRO A 32 -24.32 2.84 -3.92
N GLN A 33 -24.03 2.50 -2.65
CA GLN A 33 -23.49 3.45 -1.68
C GLN A 33 -22.08 3.88 -2.05
N VAL A 34 -21.26 2.96 -2.56
CA VAL A 34 -19.92 3.27 -3.05
C VAL A 34 -19.99 4.17 -4.27
N MET A 35 -20.89 3.86 -5.20
CA MET A 35 -21.08 4.67 -6.41
C MET A 35 -21.59 6.08 -6.08
N GLU A 36 -22.46 6.24 -5.09
CA GLU A 36 -22.89 7.55 -4.59
C GLU A 36 -21.70 8.39 -4.10
N ILE A 37 -20.82 7.80 -3.27
CA ILE A 37 -19.59 8.47 -2.80
C ILE A 37 -18.67 8.80 -3.98
N TRP A 38 -18.54 7.91 -4.96
CA TRP A 38 -17.72 8.12 -6.15
C TRP A 38 -18.26 9.25 -7.04
N HIS A 39 -19.58 9.36 -7.20
CA HIS A 39 -20.21 10.46 -7.92
C HIS A 39 -20.01 11.79 -7.18
N GLY A 40 -20.09 11.78 -5.85
CA GLY A 40 -19.83 12.93 -4.99
C GLY A 40 -18.35 13.26 -4.78
N ARG A 41 -17.40 12.52 -5.38
CA ARG A 41 -15.97 12.61 -5.02
C ARG A 41 -15.33 14.01 -5.10
N HIS A 42 -15.89 14.88 -5.93
CA HIS A 42 -15.41 16.26 -6.10
C HIS A 42 -15.72 17.19 -4.93
N GLN A 43 -16.54 16.74 -3.96
CA GLN A 43 -16.91 17.51 -2.79
C GLN A 43 -15.92 17.39 -1.62
N TYR A 44 -14.95 16.47 -1.71
CA TYR A 44 -13.99 16.22 -0.64
C TYR A 44 -12.74 17.07 -0.81
N ASP A 45 -12.12 17.48 0.30
CA ASP A 45 -10.90 18.30 0.27
C ASP A 45 -9.61 17.48 0.12
N ALA A 46 -9.66 16.17 0.38
CA ALA A 46 -8.51 15.27 0.29
C ALA A 46 -8.96 13.81 0.12
N ILE A 47 -8.12 12.98 -0.51
CA ILE A 47 -8.34 11.55 -0.64
C ILE A 47 -7.19 10.81 0.02
N ILE A 48 -7.51 9.97 1.01
CA ILE A 48 -6.54 9.19 1.78
C ILE A 48 -6.73 7.71 1.44
N ILE A 49 -5.69 7.06 0.93
CA ILE A 49 -5.73 5.64 0.54
C ILE A 49 -4.64 4.87 1.29
N ASN A 50 -4.96 3.68 1.79
CA ASN A 50 -3.95 2.76 2.30
C ASN A 50 -2.92 2.45 1.19
N SER A 51 -1.62 2.58 1.47
CA SER A 51 -0.55 2.33 0.50
C SER A 51 -0.33 0.84 0.18
N ALA A 52 -0.89 -0.07 0.98
CA ALA A 52 -0.68 -1.50 0.84
C ALA A 52 -1.85 -2.17 0.09
N ILE A 53 -1.63 -2.52 -1.18
CA ILE A 53 -2.52 -3.41 -1.96
C ILE A 53 -3.97 -2.87 -1.98
N ASN A 54 -4.14 -1.56 -2.19
CA ASN A 54 -5.46 -0.89 -2.17
C ASN A 54 -5.70 0.00 -3.40
N GLU A 55 -5.11 -0.39 -4.53
CA GLU A 55 -5.24 0.30 -5.82
C GLU A 55 -6.69 0.20 -6.36
N MET A 56 -7.54 -0.62 -5.74
CA MET A 56 -8.98 -0.63 -6.00
C MET A 56 -9.67 0.72 -5.73
N ALA A 57 -9.07 1.59 -4.91
CA ALA A 57 -9.56 2.94 -4.64
C ALA A 57 -9.10 3.99 -5.67
N PHE A 58 -8.24 3.64 -6.63
CA PHE A 58 -7.73 4.59 -7.63
C PHE A 58 -8.78 5.23 -8.55
N PRO A 59 -9.94 4.62 -8.83
CA PRO A 59 -11.03 5.32 -9.52
C PRO A 59 -11.51 6.60 -8.83
N PHE A 60 -11.33 6.75 -7.51
CA PHE A 60 -11.64 8.01 -6.81
C PHE A 60 -10.70 9.17 -7.18
N LEU A 61 -9.54 8.86 -7.76
CA LEU A 61 -8.57 9.87 -8.21
C LEU A 61 -8.87 10.37 -9.63
N LEU A 62 -9.93 9.88 -10.28
CA LEU A 62 -10.30 10.26 -11.65
C LEU A 62 -10.90 11.66 -11.69
N ASP A 63 -10.24 12.54 -12.44
CA ASP A 63 -10.62 13.93 -12.68
C ASP A 63 -10.69 14.78 -11.40
N VAL A 64 -10.00 14.36 -10.34
CA VAL A 64 -9.95 15.09 -9.07
C VAL A 64 -8.60 15.83 -8.94
N SER A 65 -8.65 17.09 -8.52
CA SER A 65 -7.48 17.96 -8.31
C SER A 65 -7.03 18.07 -6.85
N VAL A 66 -7.71 17.37 -5.95
CA VAL A 66 -7.47 17.39 -4.50
C VAL A 66 -6.21 16.58 -4.15
N PRO A 67 -5.54 16.88 -3.03
CA PRO A 67 -4.36 16.14 -2.61
C PRO A 67 -4.67 14.64 -2.42
N PHE A 68 -3.92 13.82 -3.14
CA PHE A 68 -3.87 12.37 -2.96
C PHE A 68 -2.81 12.02 -1.90
N ILE A 69 -3.26 11.49 -0.77
CA ILE A 69 -2.42 11.10 0.36
C ILE A 69 -2.45 9.59 0.49
N THR A 70 -1.30 8.96 0.74
CA THR A 70 -1.30 7.56 1.19
C THR A 70 -0.93 7.43 2.65
N PHE A 71 -1.48 6.41 3.29
CA PHE A 71 -1.12 6.01 4.63
C PHE A 71 -0.59 4.59 4.61
N SER A 72 0.58 4.38 5.21
CA SER A 72 1.25 3.08 5.32
C SER A 72 1.09 2.55 6.74
N PRO A 73 0.16 1.61 6.99
CA PRO A 73 -0.15 1.10 8.33
C PRO A 73 0.93 0.18 8.89
N THR A 74 1.54 -0.59 7.99
CA THR A 74 2.68 -1.46 8.25
C THR A 74 3.96 -0.72 7.88
N GLY A 75 5.09 -1.19 8.41
CA GLY A 75 6.40 -0.61 8.17
C GLY A 75 6.73 -0.36 6.69
N THR A 76 7.82 0.34 6.45
CA THR A 76 8.15 0.88 5.13
C THR A 76 8.66 -0.18 4.17
N GLU A 77 7.97 -0.39 3.05
CA GLU A 77 8.44 -1.27 1.97
C GLU A 77 9.19 -0.46 0.89
N PRO A 78 10.41 -0.87 0.47
CA PRO A 78 11.18 -0.19 -0.58
C PRO A 78 10.39 0.12 -1.85
N LEU A 79 9.50 -0.80 -2.27
CA LEU A 79 8.65 -0.60 -3.44
C LEU A 79 7.71 0.60 -3.29
N GLN A 80 7.12 0.81 -2.11
CA GLN A 80 6.23 1.94 -1.86
C GLN A 80 6.99 3.27 -1.82
N LEU A 81 8.19 3.29 -1.25
CA LEU A 81 9.04 4.48 -1.28
C LEU A 81 9.42 4.87 -2.72
N SER A 82 9.68 3.87 -3.57
CA SER A 82 10.04 4.08 -4.97
C SER A 82 8.94 4.75 -5.79
N TYR A 83 7.67 4.61 -5.40
CA TYR A 83 6.53 5.23 -6.07
C TYR A 83 6.55 6.76 -5.99
N LEU A 84 7.15 7.30 -4.93
CA LEU A 84 7.39 8.74 -4.74
C LEU A 84 8.78 9.19 -5.18
N GLY A 85 9.52 8.35 -5.90
CA GLY A 85 10.88 8.65 -6.35
C GLY A 85 11.96 8.40 -5.31
N ASN A 86 11.61 7.95 -4.10
CA ASN A 86 12.60 7.57 -3.09
C ASN A 86 13.09 6.13 -3.32
N MET A 87 14.18 6.01 -4.08
CA MET A 87 14.80 4.71 -4.36
C MET A 87 15.74 4.29 -3.22
N VAL A 88 15.17 3.72 -2.17
CA VAL A 88 15.95 3.09 -1.09
C VAL A 88 16.46 1.74 -1.57
N SER A 89 17.75 1.47 -1.30
CA SER A 89 18.36 0.19 -1.65
C SER A 89 17.68 -0.95 -0.88
N PRO A 90 17.20 -2.01 -1.57
CA PRO A 90 16.74 -3.23 -0.91
C PRO A 90 17.86 -3.88 -0.08
N ALA A 91 19.14 -3.58 -0.31
CA ALA A 91 20.22 -4.09 0.54
C ALA A 91 20.33 -3.34 1.88
N ALA A 92 19.62 -2.22 2.06
CA ALA A 92 19.66 -1.39 3.27
C ALA A 92 18.35 -1.44 4.08
N LEU A 93 17.23 -1.76 3.43
CA LEU A 93 15.92 -1.85 4.07
C LEU A 93 15.36 -3.28 3.87
N PRO A 94 15.20 -4.08 4.94
CA PRO A 94 14.56 -5.39 4.83
C PRO A 94 13.14 -5.25 4.28
N SER A 95 12.74 -6.19 3.42
CA SER A 95 11.37 -6.27 2.96
C SER A 95 10.46 -6.74 4.10
N VAL A 96 9.26 -6.17 4.17
CA VAL A 96 8.27 -6.46 5.22
C VAL A 96 7.83 -7.94 5.22
N ILE A 97 8.04 -8.65 4.10
CA ILE A 97 7.68 -10.06 3.96
C ILE A 97 8.78 -11.06 4.39
N LEU A 98 9.96 -10.57 4.77
CA LEU A 98 11.07 -11.43 5.22
C LEU A 98 11.31 -11.27 6.72
N PRO A 99 11.73 -12.34 7.43
CA PRO A 99 11.91 -12.33 8.88
C PRO A 99 13.24 -11.67 9.31
N TYR A 100 13.67 -10.64 8.60
CA TYR A 100 14.95 -9.97 8.87
C TYR A 100 14.78 -8.83 9.87
N HIS A 101 15.77 -8.69 10.75
CA HIS A 101 15.87 -7.62 11.74
C HIS A 101 17.03 -6.71 11.34
N ASP A 102 16.83 -5.38 11.43
CA ASP A 102 17.66 -4.17 11.15
C ASP A 102 19.04 -4.28 10.48
N SER A 103 19.82 -5.33 10.74
CA SER A 103 21.11 -5.63 10.10
C SER A 103 21.05 -6.86 9.21
N LEU A 104 21.13 -6.64 7.89
CA LEU A 104 21.25 -7.71 6.89
C LEU A 104 22.73 -8.08 6.65
N THR A 105 23.07 -9.35 6.80
CA THR A 105 24.32 -9.95 6.30
C THR A 105 24.39 -9.89 4.76
N LEU A 106 25.57 -10.10 4.16
CA LEU A 106 25.72 -10.08 2.70
C LEU A 106 24.75 -11.04 1.99
N TRP A 107 24.54 -12.24 2.55
CA TRP A 107 23.62 -13.22 1.99
C TRP A 107 22.16 -12.77 2.13
N GLU A 108 21.77 -12.25 3.29
CA GLU A 108 20.43 -11.74 3.52
C GLU A 108 20.13 -10.52 2.63
N ARG A 109 21.13 -9.66 2.36
CA ARG A 109 21.00 -8.56 1.39
C ARG A 109 20.70 -9.06 -0.02
N LEU A 110 21.38 -10.12 -0.46
CA LEU A 110 21.15 -10.72 -1.77
C LEU A 110 19.74 -11.32 -1.85
N VAL A 111 19.36 -12.12 -0.84
CA VAL A 111 18.03 -12.74 -0.78
C VAL A 111 16.94 -11.68 -0.68
N ASN A 112 17.12 -10.63 0.12
CA ASN A 112 16.18 -9.52 0.21
C ASN A 112 16.01 -8.83 -1.13
N THR A 113 17.12 -8.49 -1.80
CA THR A 113 17.07 -7.81 -3.11
C THR A 113 16.36 -8.65 -4.17
N LEU A 114 16.67 -9.95 -4.26
CA LEU A 114 16.00 -10.87 -5.19
C LEU A 114 14.51 -11.01 -4.86
N THR A 115 14.18 -11.13 -3.57
CA THR A 115 12.79 -11.21 -3.10
C THR A 115 12.01 -9.94 -3.42
N THR A 116 12.55 -8.75 -3.16
CA THR A 116 11.89 -7.47 -3.49
C THR A 116 11.66 -7.34 -5.00
N LEU A 117 12.62 -7.75 -5.83
CA LEU A 117 12.47 -7.73 -7.28
C LEU A 117 11.38 -8.72 -7.76
N ALA A 118 11.40 -9.94 -7.23
CA ALA A 118 10.39 -10.96 -7.52
C ALA A 118 9.00 -10.48 -7.06
N LEU A 119 8.89 -9.91 -5.87
CA LEU A 119 7.65 -9.36 -5.31
C LEU A 119 7.09 -8.26 -6.22
N ARG A 120 7.91 -7.31 -6.65
CA ARG A 120 7.50 -6.26 -7.60
C ARG A 120 6.89 -6.85 -8.87
N TYR A 121 7.54 -7.86 -9.45
CA TYR A 121 7.06 -8.52 -10.67
C TYR A 121 5.76 -9.30 -10.44
N VAL A 122 5.68 -10.06 -9.34
CA VAL A 122 4.51 -10.87 -8.98
C VAL A 122 3.31 -9.96 -8.68
N LEU A 123 3.47 -8.92 -7.85
CA LEU A 123 2.39 -7.97 -7.57
C LEU A 123 1.93 -7.28 -8.84
N ARG A 124 2.84 -6.85 -9.72
CA ARG A 124 2.43 -6.24 -10.99
C ARG A 124 1.62 -7.21 -11.85
N ARG A 125 2.11 -8.43 -12.08
CA ARG A 125 1.45 -9.36 -13.01
C ARG A 125 0.20 -10.04 -12.44
N ARG A 126 0.24 -10.43 -11.16
CA ARG A 126 -0.80 -11.26 -10.54
C ARG A 126 -1.87 -10.44 -9.83
N LEU A 127 -1.57 -9.21 -9.41
CA LEU A 127 -2.50 -8.35 -8.69
C LEU A 127 -2.87 -7.12 -9.53
N MET A 128 -1.91 -6.26 -9.88
CA MET A 128 -2.20 -4.96 -10.50
C MET A 128 -2.87 -5.07 -11.86
N VAL A 129 -2.34 -5.91 -12.76
CA VAL A 129 -2.90 -6.09 -14.11
C VAL A 129 -4.35 -6.61 -14.07
N PRO A 130 -4.69 -7.73 -13.38
CA PRO A 130 -6.06 -8.20 -13.34
C PRO A 130 -7.00 -7.27 -12.56
N LEU A 131 -6.53 -6.61 -11.50
CA LEU A 131 -7.31 -5.61 -10.78
C LEU A 131 -7.65 -4.43 -11.68
N THR A 132 -6.66 -3.87 -12.38
CA THR A 132 -6.89 -2.74 -13.31
C THR A 132 -7.84 -3.14 -14.44
N ALA A 133 -7.74 -4.37 -14.95
CA ALA A 133 -8.65 -4.89 -15.97
C ALA A 133 -10.10 -4.93 -15.45
N ALA A 134 -10.31 -5.45 -14.23
CA ALA A 134 -11.65 -5.48 -13.62
C ALA A 134 -12.20 -4.07 -13.35
N LEU A 135 -11.37 -3.14 -12.86
CA LEU A 135 -11.81 -1.76 -12.63
C LEU A 135 -12.18 -1.05 -13.94
N LYS A 136 -11.50 -1.37 -15.05
CA LYS A 136 -11.81 -0.81 -16.37
C LYS A 136 -13.16 -1.23 -16.94
N GLU A 137 -13.75 -2.31 -16.44
CA GLU A 137 -15.12 -2.70 -16.79
C GLU A 137 -16.13 -1.63 -16.35
N THR A 138 -15.90 -1.02 -15.18
CA THR A 138 -16.73 0.09 -14.65
C THR A 138 -16.20 1.46 -15.03
N PHE A 139 -14.88 1.63 -15.11
CA PHE A 139 -14.19 2.89 -15.39
C PHE A 139 -13.27 2.78 -16.61
N PRO A 140 -13.81 2.87 -17.85
CA PRO A 140 -13.03 2.66 -19.08
C PRO A 140 -11.80 3.58 -19.21
N HIS A 141 -11.87 4.78 -18.63
CA HIS A 141 -10.82 5.79 -18.70
C HIS A 141 -9.78 5.68 -17.57
N LEU A 142 -9.83 4.64 -16.72
CA LEU A 142 -8.86 4.46 -15.64
C LEU A 142 -7.43 4.32 -16.21
N PRO A 143 -6.49 5.23 -15.85
CA PRO A 143 -5.12 5.14 -16.32
C PRO A 143 -4.38 3.98 -15.63
N ASP A 144 -3.15 3.70 -16.09
CA ASP A 144 -2.31 2.72 -15.39
C ASP A 144 -2.03 3.18 -13.95
N PRO A 145 -2.12 2.30 -12.94
CA PRO A 145 -1.77 2.62 -11.56
C PRO A 145 -0.39 3.30 -11.40
N TYR A 146 0.59 2.95 -12.24
CA TYR A 146 1.92 3.58 -12.17
C TYR A 146 1.96 5.05 -12.59
N SER A 147 0.97 5.55 -13.34
CA SER A 147 0.88 6.98 -13.65
C SER A 147 0.16 7.78 -12.55
N LEU A 148 -0.51 7.10 -11.62
CA LEU A 148 -1.18 7.73 -10.47
C LEU A 148 -0.25 7.88 -9.26
N TYR A 149 0.69 6.95 -9.06
CA TYR A 149 1.67 7.03 -7.97
C TYR A 149 2.43 8.36 -7.88
N PRO A 150 2.97 8.94 -8.98
CA PRO A 150 3.69 10.21 -8.90
C PRO A 150 2.80 11.42 -8.54
N LYS A 151 1.47 11.29 -8.64
CA LYS A 151 0.52 12.36 -8.27
C LYS A 151 0.28 12.45 -6.75
N GLN A 152 0.83 11.50 -6.00
CA GLN A 152 0.70 11.48 -4.56
C GLN A 152 1.41 12.70 -3.93
N ALA A 153 0.65 13.48 -3.17
CA ALA A 153 1.13 14.68 -2.49
C ALA A 153 1.89 14.37 -1.19
N LEU A 154 1.47 13.32 -0.47
CA LEU A 154 1.99 12.99 0.86
C LEU A 154 1.90 11.48 1.14
N ASN A 155 2.92 10.92 1.79
CA ASN A 155 2.90 9.56 2.36
C ASN A 155 3.08 9.65 3.89
N LEU A 156 2.09 9.16 4.63
CA LEU A 156 2.14 9.05 6.08
C LEU A 156 2.61 7.63 6.43
N LEU A 157 3.75 7.53 7.11
CA LEU A 157 4.35 6.25 7.47
C LEU A 157 4.11 5.99 8.96
N ASN A 158 3.43 4.90 9.31
CA ASN A 158 3.27 4.48 10.71
C ASN A 158 4.57 3.88 11.27
N ARG A 159 5.59 4.73 11.43
CA ARG A 159 6.94 4.39 11.88
C ARG A 159 7.50 5.53 12.71
N HIS A 160 8.58 5.26 13.45
CA HIS A 160 9.34 6.30 14.12
C HIS A 160 10.83 5.97 14.06
N HIS A 161 11.67 6.91 13.59
CA HIS A 161 13.12 6.68 13.43
C HIS A 161 13.85 6.17 14.68
N LEU A 162 13.36 6.49 15.88
CA LEU A 162 13.91 5.95 17.13
C LEU A 162 13.64 4.45 17.36
N LEU A 163 12.58 3.92 16.76
CA LEU A 163 12.17 2.52 16.93
C LEU A 163 12.61 1.67 15.73
N ASP A 164 12.43 2.21 14.52
CA ASP A 164 12.61 1.49 13.25
C ASP A 164 13.93 1.83 12.53
N GLY A 165 14.80 2.59 13.19
CA GLY A 165 16.02 3.13 12.60
C GLY A 165 15.79 4.32 11.65
N ALA A 166 16.87 5.03 11.35
CA ALA A 166 16.83 6.19 10.46
C ALA A 166 16.75 5.74 8.98
N LEU A 167 15.77 6.28 8.24
CA LEU A 167 15.69 6.16 6.79
C LEU A 167 15.80 7.53 6.11
N PRO A 168 16.43 7.60 4.92
CA PRO A 168 16.44 8.82 4.12
C PRO A 168 15.07 9.02 3.49
N LEU A 169 14.19 9.75 4.16
CA LEU A 169 12.85 10.07 3.67
C LEU A 169 12.85 11.39 2.89
N LEU A 170 11.99 11.48 1.87
CA LEU A 170 11.74 12.72 1.15
C LEU A 170 10.82 13.64 1.97
N PRO A 171 10.76 14.97 1.69
CA PRO A 171 9.89 15.90 2.43
C PRO A 171 8.40 15.54 2.39
N ASN A 172 7.96 14.83 1.35
CA ASN A 172 6.59 14.32 1.21
C ASN A 172 6.38 12.94 1.86
N GLN A 173 7.34 12.43 2.62
CA GLN A 173 7.28 11.16 3.34
C GLN A 173 7.46 11.47 4.83
N VAL A 174 6.34 11.49 5.55
CA VAL A 174 6.30 11.94 6.94
C VAL A 174 6.08 10.75 7.86
N GLU A 175 6.96 10.60 8.83
CA GLU A 175 6.80 9.62 9.91
C GLU A 175 5.71 10.09 10.86
N VAL A 176 4.67 9.29 11.01
CA VAL A 176 3.58 9.48 11.97
C VAL A 176 3.43 8.18 12.74
N GLY A 177 4.36 7.94 13.64
CA GLY A 177 4.36 6.75 14.49
C GLY A 177 3.14 6.69 15.40
N CYS A 178 2.82 5.49 15.87
CA CYS A 178 1.77 5.25 16.85
C CYS A 178 0.35 5.65 16.39
N LEU A 179 0.08 5.70 15.09
CA LEU A 179 -1.25 6.04 14.56
C LEU A 179 -2.35 5.07 15.03
N THR A 180 -1.98 3.82 15.28
CA THR A 180 -2.89 2.76 15.77
C THR A 180 -2.76 2.53 17.29
N CYS A 181 -1.92 3.29 17.99
CA CYS A 181 -1.72 3.09 19.43
C CYS A 181 -2.89 3.63 20.23
N ARG A 182 -3.14 2.99 21.38
CA ARG A 182 -4.06 3.50 22.40
C ARG A 182 -3.33 4.48 23.32
N PRO A 183 -4.06 5.37 24.02
CA PRO A 183 -3.47 6.18 25.07
C PRO A 183 -2.65 5.34 26.04
N ALA A 184 -1.47 5.83 26.42
CA ALA A 184 -0.58 5.13 27.34
C ALA A 184 -1.29 4.90 28.69
N MET A 185 -1.17 3.68 29.21
CA MET A 185 -1.58 3.40 30.58
C MET A 185 -0.68 4.14 31.56
N PRO A 186 -1.19 4.54 32.74
CA PRO A 186 -0.35 5.12 33.79
C PRO A 186 0.79 4.16 34.14
N LEU A 187 1.98 4.73 34.40
CA LEU A 187 3.14 3.94 34.78
C LEU A 187 2.88 3.16 36.08
N PRO A 188 3.31 1.89 36.18
CA PRO A 188 3.32 1.18 37.45
C PRO A 188 4.15 1.98 38.46
N LYS A 189 3.66 2.04 39.71
CA LYS A 189 4.45 2.60 40.83
C LYS A 189 5.54 1.63 41.26
#